data_AF-A0A383AZP8-F1
#
_entry.id   AF-A0A383AZP8-F1
#
_cell.length_a   1.000
_cell.length_b   1.000
_cell.length_c   1.000
_cell.angle_alpha   90.00
_cell.angle_beta   90.00
_cell.angle_gamma   90.00
#
_symmetry.space_group_name_H-M   'P 1'
#
loop_
_entity.id
_entity.type
_entity.pdbx_description
1 polymer ?
#
loop_
_entity_poly.entity_id
_entity_poly.type
_entity_poly.pdbx_seq_one_letter_code
_entity_poly.pdbx_strand_id
1 'polypeptide(L)'
;SDMNSSEQDGHGDLFESKTLVKGDMFSYIIPPDMEDTEIPYHDHMAHDQSALIIVSSHHGREGIVTVKVADSPHTYQPVEVTVKPGATVQWAIEKDASVRLTSGFPPTSDHGSSVKEDVRDEYEEQEKTLVAIEVRP
;
A
#
# COMPACT_ATOMS: atom_id res chain seq x y z
N SER A 1 -31.43 3.38 -0.95
CA SER A 1 -30.51 2.28 -0.59
C SER A 1 -29.17 2.76 -1.02
N ASP A 2 -28.57 3.53 -0.14
CA ASP A 2 -27.39 4.35 -0.44
C ASP A 2 -26.22 3.69 0.27
N MET A 3 -25.70 2.64 -0.37
CA MET A 3 -24.39 2.09 -0.02
C MET A 3 -23.35 3.01 -0.64
N ASN A 4 -23.16 4.17 -0.02
CA ASN A 4 -21.98 4.99 -0.21
C ASN A 4 -20.93 4.49 0.80
N SER A 5 -20.31 3.35 0.51
CA SER A 5 -19.12 2.88 1.21
C SER A 5 -17.95 3.74 0.73
N SER A 6 -17.83 4.92 1.30
CA SER A 6 -16.59 5.69 1.25
C SER A 6 -15.54 4.94 2.07
N GLU A 7 -14.90 3.93 1.46
CA GLU A 7 -13.60 3.41 1.90
C GLU A 7 -12.50 4.41 1.50
N GLN A 8 -12.64 5.63 2.00
CA GLN A 8 -11.52 6.49 2.37
C GLN A 8 -11.38 6.24 3.88
N ASP A 9 -10.25 5.95 4.49
CA ASP A 9 -8.86 6.21 4.18
C ASP A 9 -8.10 5.51 5.33
N GLY A 10 -7.31 4.49 5.03
CA GLY A 10 -6.55 3.73 6.04
C GLY A 10 -5.17 3.34 5.54
N HIS A 11 -4.59 4.22 4.73
CA HIS A 11 -3.24 4.05 4.18
C HIS A 11 -2.23 4.02 5.34
N GLY A 12 -1.57 2.88 5.52
CA GLY A 12 -0.61 2.64 6.60
C GLY A 12 -1.21 2.33 7.99
N ASP A 13 -2.53 2.17 8.12
CA ASP A 13 -3.18 1.98 9.43
C ASP A 13 -2.76 0.69 10.15
N LEU A 14 -2.55 -0.39 9.39
CA LEU A 14 -2.16 -1.70 9.95
C LEU A 14 -0.66 -1.83 10.04
N PHE A 15 0.06 -1.41 8.99
CA PHE A 15 1.51 -1.37 9.03
C PHE A 15 2.10 -0.37 8.02
N GLU A 16 3.24 0.18 8.40
CA GLU A 16 4.20 0.84 7.52
C GLU A 16 5.60 0.39 7.90
N SER A 17 6.38 -0.11 6.95
CA SER A 17 7.77 -0.46 7.19
C SER A 17 8.66 0.79 7.19
N LYS A 18 9.86 0.68 7.78
CA LYS A 18 10.96 1.58 7.41
C LYS A 18 11.32 1.40 5.92
N THR A 19 12.21 2.23 5.39
CA THR A 19 12.85 1.94 4.10
C THR A 19 13.65 0.64 4.20
N LEU A 20 13.35 -0.31 3.32
CA LEU A 20 13.98 -1.62 3.22
C LEU A 20 14.83 -1.68 1.95
N VAL A 21 15.95 -2.38 2.03
CA VAL A 21 16.84 -2.65 0.90
C VAL A 21 16.94 -4.15 0.64
N LYS A 22 17.52 -4.53 -0.50
CA LYS A 22 17.76 -5.93 -0.84
C LYS A 22 18.47 -6.69 0.30
N GLY A 23 17.91 -7.83 0.68
CA GLY A 23 18.36 -8.66 1.80
C GLY A 23 17.65 -8.37 3.12
N ASP A 24 16.92 -7.26 3.24
CA ASP A 24 16.11 -6.98 4.42
C ASP A 24 14.88 -7.90 4.50
N MET A 25 14.38 -8.03 5.72
CA MET A 25 13.15 -8.72 6.05
C MET A 25 12.23 -7.80 6.83
N PHE A 26 10.94 -7.85 6.53
CA PHE A 26 9.89 -7.16 7.28
C PHE A 26 8.82 -8.16 7.67
N SER A 27 8.21 -8.01 8.84
CA SER A 27 7.18 -8.93 9.33
C SER A 27 6.03 -8.17 9.96
N TYR A 28 4.82 -8.68 9.74
CA TYR A 28 3.59 -8.23 10.38
C TYR A 28 2.84 -9.44 10.95
N ILE A 29 2.36 -9.31 12.18
CA ILE A 29 1.56 -10.36 12.86
C ILE A 29 0.10 -9.98 12.69
N ILE A 30 -0.69 -10.88 12.10
CA ILE A 30 -2.13 -10.69 11.98
C ILE A 30 -2.74 -10.70 13.39
N PRO A 31 -3.50 -9.66 13.79
CA PRO A 31 -4.17 -9.64 15.08
C PRO A 31 -5.05 -10.88 15.27
N PRO A 32 -5.07 -11.49 16.48
CA PRO A 32 -5.80 -12.74 16.72
C PRO A 32 -7.33 -12.56 16.63
N ASP A 33 -7.83 -11.34 16.71
CA ASP A 33 -9.22 -10.94 16.63
C ASP A 33 -9.64 -10.47 15.23
N MET A 34 -8.73 -10.44 14.26
CA MET A 34 -9.02 -10.10 12.87
C MET A 34 -9.41 -11.36 12.09
N GLU A 35 -10.61 -11.42 11.53
CA GLU A 35 -11.14 -12.56 10.76
C GLU A 35 -11.93 -12.07 9.54
N ASP A 36 -12.00 -12.88 8.49
CA ASP A 36 -12.75 -12.63 7.25
C ASP A 36 -12.51 -11.22 6.67
N THR A 37 -11.24 -10.79 6.70
CA THR A 37 -10.79 -9.45 6.29
C THR A 37 -9.77 -9.56 5.18
N GLU A 38 -9.82 -8.61 4.25
CA GLU A 38 -8.83 -8.43 3.20
C GLU A 38 -7.93 -7.22 3.54
N ILE A 39 -6.62 -7.43 3.51
CA ILE A 39 -5.62 -6.39 3.75
C ILE A 39 -4.84 -6.18 2.45
N PRO A 40 -5.22 -5.18 1.63
CA PRO A 40 -4.39 -4.76 0.51
C PRO A 40 -3.10 -4.13 1.03
N TYR A 41 -2.03 -4.22 0.25
CA TYR A 41 -0.77 -3.54 0.55
C TYR A 41 0.01 -3.25 -0.73
N HIS A 42 0.93 -2.29 -0.66
CA HIS A 42 1.76 -1.88 -1.79
C HIS A 42 3.12 -1.33 -1.33
N ASP A 43 4.00 -1.03 -2.30
CA ASP A 43 5.26 -0.32 -2.09
C ASP A 43 4.96 1.19 -2.16
N HIS A 44 5.09 1.89 -1.04
CA HIS A 44 4.84 3.32 -0.97
C HIS A 44 5.86 4.16 -1.75
N MET A 45 6.95 3.56 -2.23
CA MET A 45 7.91 4.22 -3.12
C MET A 45 7.53 4.03 -4.61
N ALA A 46 6.67 3.06 -4.92
CA ALA A 46 6.24 2.72 -6.27
C ALA A 46 4.79 2.18 -6.28
N HIS A 47 3.85 3.01 -6.73
CA HIS A 47 2.41 2.71 -6.71
C HIS A 47 1.92 1.86 -7.90
N ASP A 48 2.81 1.09 -8.53
CA ASP A 48 2.54 0.37 -9.78
C ASP A 48 1.86 -0.99 -9.56
N GLN A 49 2.10 -1.63 -8.42
CA GLN A 49 1.50 -2.91 -8.07
C GLN A 49 0.97 -2.92 -6.64
N SER A 50 -0.03 -3.77 -6.40
CA SER A 50 -0.54 -4.07 -5.07
C SER A 50 -0.68 -5.58 -4.90
N ALA A 51 -0.71 -6.02 -3.65
CA ALA A 51 -0.88 -7.41 -3.28
C ALA A 51 -1.86 -7.51 -2.11
N LEU A 52 -2.28 -8.73 -1.80
CA LEU A 52 -3.40 -8.99 -0.90
C LEU A 52 -3.05 -10.02 0.17
N ILE A 53 -3.42 -9.73 1.41
CA ILE A 53 -3.49 -10.71 2.49
C ILE A 53 -4.97 -10.97 2.76
N ILE A 54 -5.41 -12.22 2.66
CA ILE A 54 -6.74 -12.66 3.05
C ILE A 54 -6.64 -13.31 4.42
N VAL A 55 -7.35 -12.78 5.41
CA VAL A 55 -7.40 -13.35 6.76
C VAL A 55 -8.61 -14.25 6.86
N SER A 56 -8.38 -15.56 7.06
CA SER A 56 -9.45 -16.56 7.20
C SER A 56 -9.05 -17.60 8.24
N SER A 57 -9.88 -17.80 9.26
CA SER A 57 -9.64 -18.81 10.31
C SER A 57 -9.73 -20.25 9.78
N HIS A 58 -10.58 -20.47 8.76
CA HIS A 58 -10.88 -21.78 8.21
C HIS A 58 -9.93 -22.20 7.10
N HIS A 59 -9.51 -21.26 6.25
CA HIS A 59 -8.73 -21.56 5.04
C HIS A 59 -7.32 -20.99 5.07
N GLY A 60 -7.00 -20.16 6.05
CA GLY A 60 -5.69 -19.53 6.18
C GLY A 60 -4.58 -20.48 6.61
N ARG A 61 -3.35 -20.13 6.25
CA ARG A 61 -2.13 -20.76 6.74
C ARG A 61 -1.77 -20.24 8.13
N GLU A 62 -1.33 -21.12 9.01
CA GLU A 62 -0.77 -20.79 10.33
C GLU A 62 0.75 -20.57 10.25
N GLY A 63 1.32 -19.96 11.29
CA GLY A 63 2.77 -19.76 11.41
C GLY A 63 3.28 -18.62 10.54
N ILE A 64 4.49 -18.77 9.97
CA ILE A 64 5.12 -17.75 9.14
C ILE A 64 4.85 -18.03 7.66
N VAL A 65 4.30 -17.05 6.96
CA VAL A 65 4.09 -17.07 5.51
C VAL A 65 4.99 -16.02 4.87
N THR A 66 5.91 -16.48 4.01
CA THR A 66 6.85 -15.59 3.33
C THR A 66 6.31 -15.16 1.96
N VAL A 67 6.40 -13.85 1.69
CA VAL A 67 6.21 -13.22 0.39
C VAL A 67 7.56 -12.66 -0.07
N LYS A 68 7.96 -12.92 -1.30
CA LYS A 68 9.13 -12.28 -1.90
C LYS A 68 8.73 -10.98 -2.57
N VAL A 69 9.56 -9.95 -2.39
CA VAL A 69 9.43 -8.66 -3.07
C VAL A 69 10.58 -8.54 -4.04
N ALA A 70 10.34 -8.69 -5.34
CA ALA A 70 11.36 -8.74 -6.38
C ALA A 70 11.08 -7.73 -7.50
N ASP A 71 12.01 -7.58 -8.44
CA ASP A 71 11.79 -6.80 -9.67
C ASP A 71 10.84 -7.54 -10.65
N SER A 72 10.42 -6.84 -11.69
CA SER A 72 9.44 -7.27 -12.71
C SER A 72 9.64 -8.72 -13.24
N PRO A 73 8.58 -9.42 -13.68
CA PRO A 73 7.24 -8.88 -13.98
C PRO A 73 6.26 -8.84 -12.79
N HIS A 74 6.55 -9.57 -11.72
CA HIS A 74 5.67 -9.66 -10.55
C HIS A 74 6.44 -9.24 -9.31
N THR A 75 6.06 -8.09 -8.75
CA THR A 75 6.75 -7.54 -7.58
C THR A 75 6.53 -8.41 -6.35
N TYR A 76 5.33 -8.94 -6.17
CA TYR A 76 4.96 -9.77 -5.01
C TYR A 76 4.78 -11.23 -5.40
N GLN A 77 5.47 -12.13 -4.70
CA GLN A 77 5.43 -13.56 -4.98
C GLN A 77 5.26 -14.36 -3.67
N PRO A 78 4.06 -14.92 -3.42
CA PRO A 78 2.83 -14.76 -4.22
C PRO A 78 2.23 -13.35 -4.08
N VAL A 79 1.36 -12.96 -5.03
CA VAL A 79 0.61 -11.70 -4.99
C VAL A 79 -0.53 -11.72 -3.97
N GLU A 80 -1.02 -12.92 -3.64
CA GLU A 80 -2.08 -13.14 -2.65
C GLU A 80 -1.63 -14.22 -1.67
N VAL A 81 -1.88 -13.99 -0.38
CA VAL A 81 -1.69 -14.98 0.68
C VAL A 81 -2.93 -15.09 1.53
N THR A 82 -3.36 -16.32 1.82
CA THR A 82 -4.43 -16.58 2.81
C THR A 82 -3.80 -17.06 4.11
N VAL A 83 -4.06 -16.36 5.21
CA VAL A 83 -3.45 -16.59 6.53
C VAL A 83 -4.49 -16.63 7.63
N LYS A 84 -4.19 -17.32 8.73
CA LYS A 84 -5.05 -17.32 9.91
C LYS A 84 -4.81 -16.09 10.78
N PRO A 85 -5.79 -15.69 11.61
CA PRO A 85 -5.54 -14.79 12.72
C PRO A 85 -4.36 -15.30 13.57
N GLY A 86 -3.44 -14.42 13.97
CA GLY A 86 -2.22 -14.76 14.71
C GLY A 86 -1.05 -15.28 13.87
N ALA A 87 -1.20 -15.48 12.56
CA ALA A 87 -0.09 -15.82 11.67
C ALA A 87 0.82 -14.60 11.44
N THR A 88 2.06 -14.85 11.01
CA THR A 88 3.01 -13.80 10.62
C THR A 88 3.18 -13.80 9.11
N VAL A 89 2.89 -12.67 8.47
CA VAL A 89 3.30 -12.43 7.07
C VAL A 89 4.68 -11.79 7.09
N GLN A 90 5.61 -12.35 6.32
CA GLN A 90 6.99 -11.90 6.25
C GLN A 90 7.37 -11.60 4.81
N TRP A 91 7.91 -10.41 4.55
CA TRP A 91 8.41 -9.99 3.26
C TRP A 91 9.92 -10.11 3.21
N ALA A 92 10.42 -10.86 2.22
CA ALA A 92 11.84 -10.95 1.89
C ALA A 92 12.15 -10.04 0.71
N ILE A 93 12.99 -9.02 0.92
CA ILE A 93 13.27 -8.01 -0.11
C ILE A 93 14.40 -8.52 -1.01
N GLU A 94 14.04 -8.88 -2.24
CA GLU A 94 14.97 -9.29 -3.30
C GLU A 94 15.10 -8.22 -4.41
N LYS A 95 14.20 -7.22 -4.42
CA LYS A 95 14.18 -6.06 -5.33
C LYS A 95 15.45 -5.21 -5.15
N ASP A 96 16.05 -4.78 -6.25
CA ASP A 96 17.25 -3.93 -6.22
C ASP A 96 16.95 -2.50 -5.75
N ALA A 97 15.78 -1.96 -6.12
CA ALA A 97 15.31 -0.68 -5.61
C ALA A 97 14.84 -0.79 -4.15
N SER A 98 15.04 0.27 -3.37
CA SER A 98 14.50 0.37 -2.01
C SER A 98 12.97 0.36 -2.02
N VAL A 99 12.38 -0.24 -1.00
CA VAL A 99 10.92 -0.34 -0.85
C VAL A 99 10.47 0.20 0.50
N ARG A 100 9.21 0.63 0.57
CA ARG A 100 8.53 0.90 1.83
C ARG A 100 7.15 0.25 1.81
N LEU A 101 7.00 -0.89 2.48
CA LEU A 101 5.75 -1.63 2.48
C LEU A 101 4.71 -0.96 3.38
N THR A 102 3.51 -0.76 2.86
CA THR A 102 2.41 -0.12 3.59
C THR A 102 1.09 -0.82 3.31
N SER A 103 0.24 -0.96 4.33
CA SER A 103 -1.12 -1.47 4.18
C SER A 103 -2.04 -0.44 3.51
N GLY A 104 -3.06 -0.91 2.81
CA GLY A 104 -3.99 -0.09 2.05
C GLY A 104 -3.72 -0.11 0.55
N PHE A 105 -4.64 0.48 -0.21
CA PHE A 105 -4.46 0.72 -1.64
C PHE A 105 -3.51 1.91 -1.87
N PRO A 106 -2.75 1.92 -2.98
CA PRO A 106 -2.01 3.12 -3.37
C PRO A 106 -2.98 4.29 -3.57
N PRO A 107 -2.55 5.53 -3.29
CA PRO A 107 -3.37 6.69 -3.57
C PRO A 107 -3.74 6.71 -5.06
N THR A 108 -5.03 6.89 -5.35
CA THR A 108 -5.46 7.07 -6.73
C THR A 108 -4.79 8.34 -7.26
N SER A 109 -4.14 8.23 -8.42
CA SER A 109 -3.57 9.40 -9.10
C SER A 109 -4.69 10.20 -9.77
N ASP A 110 -5.71 10.61 -9.02
CA ASP A 110 -6.73 11.53 -9.51
C ASP A 110 -6.19 12.96 -9.43
N HIS A 111 -5.47 13.37 -10.48
CA HIS A 111 -5.55 14.76 -10.92
C HIS A 111 -6.92 14.96 -11.58
N GLY A 112 -7.95 15.07 -10.74
CA GLY A 112 -9.33 15.28 -11.14
C GLY A 112 -10.09 16.08 -10.09
N SER A 113 -10.12 17.40 -10.28
CA SER A 113 -11.13 18.34 -9.78
C SER A 113 -11.98 17.91 -8.59
N SER A 114 -11.54 18.28 -7.38
CA SER A 114 -12.46 18.50 -6.25
C SER A 114 -13.24 19.81 -6.47
N VAL A 115 -14.17 19.81 -7.43
CA VAL A 115 -15.25 20.81 -7.42
C VAL A 115 -16.28 20.33 -6.42
N LYS A 116 -16.10 20.81 -5.19
CA LYS A 116 -17.18 20.92 -4.21
C LYS A 116 -18.07 22.09 -4.68
N GLU A 117 -19.23 21.79 -5.24
CA GLU A 117 -20.38 22.71 -5.17
C GLU A 117 -20.76 22.74 -3.67
N ASP A 118 -20.89 23.85 -2.94
CA ASP A 118 -21.23 25.22 -3.31
C ASP A 118 -20.96 26.11 -2.08
N VAL A 119 -19.98 27.04 -2.11
CA VAL A 119 -20.06 28.37 -1.48
C VAL A 119 -19.05 29.27 -2.19
N ARG A 120 -19.58 30.27 -2.91
CA ARG A 120 -18.88 31.47 -3.40
C ARG A 120 -17.86 32.04 -2.41
N ASP A 121 -16.61 32.19 -2.83
CA ASP A 121 -16.03 33.52 -3.03
C ASP A 121 -14.79 33.43 -3.92
N GLU A 122 -14.70 34.44 -4.78
CA GLU A 122 -13.74 34.67 -5.87
C GLU A 122 -12.27 34.50 -5.42
N TYR A 123 -11.41 33.89 -6.24
CA TYR A 123 -10.14 34.41 -6.78
C TYR A 123 -9.53 33.34 -7.70
N GLU A 124 -9.53 33.63 -9.00
CA GLU A 124 -8.89 32.88 -10.06
C GLU A 124 -7.35 32.92 -9.99
N GLU A 125 -6.78 31.74 -10.25
CA GLU A 125 -5.56 31.47 -11.03
C GLU A 125 -4.21 32.07 -10.59
N GLN A 126 -3.23 31.22 -10.31
CA GLN A 126 -2.29 30.79 -11.38
C GLN A 126 -1.29 29.74 -10.89
N GLU A 127 -1.01 28.84 -11.83
CA GLU A 127 -0.16 27.67 -11.83
C GLU A 127 1.26 27.94 -11.28
N LYS A 128 1.80 27.01 -10.49
CA LYS A 128 3.25 26.94 -10.25
C LYS A 128 3.81 25.62 -10.73
N THR A 129 4.02 25.56 -12.03
CA THR A 129 5.02 24.69 -12.66
C THR A 129 6.38 24.92 -11.98
N LEU A 130 6.92 23.89 -11.32
CA LEU A 130 8.28 23.94 -10.77
C LEU A 130 9.27 23.73 -11.92
N VAL A 131 9.83 24.83 -12.44
CA VAL A 131 10.98 24.79 -13.35
C VAL A 131 12.25 24.67 -12.49
N ALA A 132 12.98 23.56 -12.64
CA ALA A 132 14.32 23.42 -12.07
C ALA A 132 15.34 24.24 -12.88
N ILE A 133 16.03 25.17 -12.23
CA ILE A 133 17.14 25.93 -12.82
C ILE A 133 18.45 25.21 -12.45
N GLU A 134 19.12 24.64 -13.44
CA GLU A 134 20.49 24.13 -13.31
C GLU A 134 21.46 25.31 -13.46
N VAL A 135 22.22 25.61 -12.40
CA VAL A 135 23.27 26.65 -12.42
C VAL A 135 24.61 25.94 -12.59
N ARG A 136 25.31 26.21 -13.70
CA ARG A 136 26.72 25.81 -13.89
C ARG A 136 27.61 27.06 -13.80
N PRO A 137 28.83 26.92 -13.24
CA PRO A 137 29.66 28.02 -12.73
C PRO A 137 30.18 28.97 -13.81
#